data_AF-A0A940RSN1-F1
#
_entry.id   AF-A0A940RSN1-F1
#
_cell.length_a   1.000
_cell.length_b   1.000
_cell.length_c   1.000
_cell.angle_alpha   90.00
_cell.angle_beta   90.00
_cell.angle_gamma   90.00
#
_symmetry.space_group_name_H-M   'P 1'
#
loop_
_entity.id
_entity.type
_entity.pdbx_description
1 polymer ?
#
loop_
_entity_poly.entity_id
_entity_poly.type
_entity_poly.pdbx_seq_one_letter_code
_entity_poly.pdbx_strand_id
1 'polypeptide(L)'
;MPPDTGSSRDATGARLRALLQAGDIDAALQAGLMDYAASHEADDAPIRAMQDQLRTAWDARNRYRAREARLARRAAERAARRTSAVNPPAAPAHGTKQAAVAAPALPAAAVAALARARARASGRTGG
;
A
#
# COMPACT_ATOMS: atom_id res chain seq x y z
N MET A 1 -0.57 24.37 -48.07
CA MET A 1 -0.63 25.07 -46.77
C MET A 1 -0.74 24.01 -45.68
N PRO A 2 0.25 23.85 -44.78
CA PRO A 2 0.08 22.99 -43.62
C PRO A 2 -0.97 23.60 -42.67
N PRO A 3 -1.75 22.80 -41.93
CA PRO A 3 -2.83 23.29 -41.07
C PRO A 3 -2.32 23.99 -39.81
N ASP A 4 -3.10 24.95 -39.32
CA ASP A 4 -2.92 25.81 -38.13
C ASP A 4 -2.93 25.07 -36.77
N THR A 5 -2.28 23.91 -36.68
CA THR A 5 -2.26 23.08 -35.46
C THR A 5 -1.56 23.77 -34.28
N GLY A 6 -0.71 24.77 -34.53
CA GLY A 6 -0.16 25.66 -33.51
C GLY A 6 -1.26 26.46 -32.82
N SER A 7 -2.11 27.14 -33.60
CA SER A 7 -3.18 28.01 -33.09
C SER A 7 -4.20 27.26 -32.23
N SER A 8 -4.54 26.02 -32.57
CA SER A 8 -5.47 25.21 -31.76
C SER A 8 -4.85 24.73 -30.45
N ARG A 9 -3.55 24.41 -30.45
CA ARG A 9 -2.81 24.06 -29.23
C ARG A 9 -2.67 25.26 -28.30
N ASP A 10 -2.37 26.43 -28.84
CA ASP A 10 -2.25 27.67 -28.07
C ASP A 10 -3.58 28.05 -27.42
N ALA A 11 -4.69 27.93 -28.17
CA ALA A 11 -6.04 28.13 -27.65
C ALA A 11 -6.38 27.12 -26.53
N THR A 12 -5.95 25.86 -26.69
CA THR A 12 -6.14 24.82 -25.67
C THR A 12 -5.33 25.13 -24.42
N GLY A 13 -4.06 25.52 -24.56
CA GLY A 13 -3.21 25.93 -23.44
C GLY A 13 -3.78 27.14 -22.70
N ALA A 14 -4.26 28.16 -23.42
CA ALA A 14 -4.91 29.33 -22.83
C ALA A 14 -6.17 28.95 -22.04
N ARG A 15 -7.01 28.07 -22.59
CA ARG A 15 -8.21 27.56 -21.91
C ARG A 15 -7.85 26.80 -20.63
N LEU A 16 -6.85 25.91 -20.69
CA LEU A 16 -6.40 25.14 -19.53
C LEU A 16 -5.88 26.07 -18.41
N ARG A 17 -5.08 27.08 -18.75
CA ARG A 17 -4.60 28.06 -17.77
C ARG A 17 -5.76 28.82 -17.11
N ALA A 18 -6.76 29.25 -17.87
CA ALA A 18 -7.92 29.92 -17.32
C ALA A 18 -8.70 29.03 -16.33
N LEU A 19 -8.90 27.75 -16.65
CA LEU A 19 -9.56 26.79 -15.77
C LEU A 19 -8.76 26.53 -14.49
N LEU A 20 -7.43 26.39 -14.60
CA LEU A 20 -6.54 26.23 -13.44
C LEU A 20 -6.52 27.47 -12.54
N GLN A 21 -6.52 28.67 -13.13
CA GLN A 21 -6.62 29.93 -12.38
C GLN A 21 -7.96 30.07 -11.65
N ALA A 22 -9.05 29.58 -12.26
CA ALA A 22 -10.37 29.51 -11.63
C ALA A 22 -10.46 28.40 -10.55
N GLY A 23 -9.45 27.54 -10.43
CA GLY A 23 -9.46 26.38 -9.54
C GLY A 23 -10.37 25.24 -10.00
N ASP A 24 -10.88 25.29 -11.24
CA ASP A 24 -11.77 24.28 -11.80
C ASP A 24 -10.96 23.14 -12.42
N ILE A 25 -10.41 22.31 -11.54
CA ILE A 25 -9.58 21.16 -11.92
C ILE A 25 -10.40 20.13 -12.71
N ASP A 26 -11.68 19.95 -12.36
CA ASP A 26 -12.55 18.99 -13.05
C ASP A 26 -12.81 19.42 -14.50
N ALA A 27 -13.14 20.69 -14.74
CA ALA A 27 -13.27 21.20 -16.09
C ALA A 27 -11.93 21.16 -16.85
N ALA A 28 -10.80 21.40 -16.17
CA ALA A 28 -9.48 21.27 -16.80
C ALA A 28 -9.21 19.81 -17.23
N LEU A 29 -9.55 18.82 -16.40
CA LEU A 29 -9.46 17.40 -16.74
C LEU A 29 -10.34 17.06 -17.94
N GLN A 30 -11.60 17.53 -17.96
CA GLN A 30 -12.50 17.33 -19.11
C GLN A 30 -11.98 18.02 -20.39
N ALA A 31 -11.22 19.11 -20.24
CA ALA A 31 -10.55 19.80 -21.34
C ALA A 31 -9.26 19.09 -21.81
N GLY A 32 -8.90 17.94 -21.25
CA GLY A 32 -7.73 17.16 -21.65
C GLY A 32 -6.44 17.58 -20.94
N LEU A 33 -6.52 18.11 -19.71
CA LEU A 33 -5.34 18.54 -18.93
C LEU A 33 -4.22 17.49 -18.90
N MET A 34 -4.55 16.20 -18.80
CA MET A 34 -3.54 15.14 -18.69
C MET A 34 -2.93 14.74 -20.04
N ASP A 35 -3.63 14.98 -21.14
CA ASP A 35 -3.20 14.66 -22.51
C ASP A 35 -2.47 15.83 -23.18
N TYR A 36 -2.62 17.04 -22.64
CA TYR A 36 -1.94 18.23 -23.13
C TYR A 36 -0.43 18.13 -22.89
N ALA A 37 0.35 18.13 -23.97
CA ALA A 37 1.80 18.14 -23.93
C ALA A 37 2.32 19.54 -23.55
N ALA A 38 2.37 19.84 -22.26
CA ALA A 38 2.91 21.10 -21.78
C ALA A 38 4.38 21.26 -22.20
N SER A 39 4.73 22.40 -22.80
CA SER A 39 6.12 22.75 -23.16
C SER A 39 6.94 23.00 -21.89
N HIS A 40 8.21 23.37 -21.97
CA HIS A 40 9.00 23.82 -20.79
C HIS A 40 8.92 25.33 -20.55
N GLU A 41 8.12 26.04 -21.34
CA GLU A 41 8.00 27.49 -21.26
C GLU A 41 7.26 27.93 -19.99
N ALA A 42 7.42 29.20 -19.64
CA ALA A 42 6.84 29.77 -18.43
C ALA A 42 5.30 29.70 -18.44
N ASP A 43 4.68 29.90 -19.60
CA ASP A 43 3.22 29.86 -19.74
C ASP A 43 2.64 28.50 -19.36
N ASP A 44 3.32 27.42 -19.72
CA ASP A 44 2.86 26.05 -19.43
C ASP A 44 3.26 25.56 -18.02
N ALA A 45 4.01 26.35 -17.25
CA ALA A 45 4.44 26.00 -15.89
C ALA A 45 3.29 25.59 -14.94
N PRO A 46 2.17 26.34 -14.83
CA PRO A 46 1.04 25.93 -13.99
C PRO A 46 0.40 24.61 -14.45
N ILE A 47 0.35 24.38 -15.77
CA ILE A 47 -0.18 23.13 -16.33
C ILE A 47 0.71 21.96 -15.94
N ARG A 48 2.04 22.07 -16.11
CA ARG A 48 3.01 21.05 -15.69
C ARG A 48 2.90 20.74 -14.20
N ALA A 49 2.90 21.78 -13.37
CA ALA A 49 2.84 21.61 -11.92
C ALA A 49 1.59 20.85 -11.49
N MET A 50 0.43 21.17 -12.08
CA MET A 50 -0.81 20.45 -11.80
C MET A 50 -0.77 19.00 -12.29
N GLN A 51 -0.25 18.75 -13.50
CA GLN A 51 -0.08 17.39 -14.01
C GLN A 51 0.81 16.54 -13.09
N ASP A 52 1.93 17.08 -12.64
CA ASP A 52 2.85 16.37 -11.75
C ASP A 52 2.23 16.10 -10.37
N GLN A 53 1.48 17.06 -9.83
CA GLN A 53 0.72 16.89 -8.59
C GLN A 53 -0.31 15.75 -8.72
N LEU A 54 -1.05 15.70 -9.83
CA LEU A 54 -2.05 14.66 -10.09
C LEU A 54 -1.41 13.27 -10.23
N ARG A 55 -0.32 13.16 -11.00
CA ARG A 55 0.45 11.90 -11.12
C ARG A 55 0.93 11.41 -9.76
N THR A 56 1.50 12.31 -8.96
CA THR A 56 1.95 12.01 -7.60
C THR A 56 0.81 11.51 -6.71
N ALA A 57 -0.35 12.16 -6.79
CA ALA A 57 -1.54 11.75 -6.02
C ALA A 57 -2.05 10.36 -6.46
N TRP A 58 -2.06 10.07 -7.76
CA TRP A 58 -2.44 8.75 -8.26
C TRP A 58 -1.46 7.66 -7.84
N ASP A 59 -0.16 7.92 -7.90
CA ASP A 59 0.86 6.98 -7.45
C ASP A 59 0.75 6.70 -5.95
N ALA A 60 0.45 7.72 -5.14
CA ALA A 60 0.16 7.54 -3.72
C ALA A 60 -1.07 6.64 -3.50
N ARG A 61 -2.17 6.88 -4.23
CA ARG A 61 -3.39 6.05 -4.17
C ARG A 61 -3.11 4.61 -4.60
N ASN A 62 -2.32 4.41 -5.65
CA ASN A 62 -1.95 3.09 -6.14
C ASN A 62 -1.11 2.31 -5.11
N ARG A 63 -0.13 2.96 -4.48
CA ARG A 63 0.66 2.35 -3.40
C ARG A 63 -0.20 1.95 -2.21
N TYR A 64 -1.14 2.80 -1.82
CA TYR A 64 -2.09 2.50 -0.75
C TYR A 64 -2.93 1.27 -1.09
N ARG A 65 -3.56 1.24 -2.27
CA ARG A 65 -4.34 0.08 -2.75
C ARG A 65 -3.53 -1.21 -2.79
N ALA A 66 -2.28 -1.14 -3.26
CA ALA A 66 -1.40 -2.30 -3.29
C ALA A 66 -1.06 -2.81 -1.88
N ARG A 67 -0.88 -1.91 -0.90
CA ARG A 67 -0.67 -2.28 0.50
C ARG A 67 -1.90 -2.95 1.09
N GLU A 68 -3.09 -2.39 0.86
CA GLU A 68 -4.36 -2.97 1.32
C GLU A 68 -4.57 -4.38 0.76
N ALA A 69 -4.33 -4.58 -0.54
CA ALA A 69 -4.43 -5.91 -1.15
C ALA A 69 -3.48 -6.94 -0.49
N ARG A 70 -2.24 -6.54 -0.16
CA ARG A 70 -1.29 -7.41 0.56
C ARG A 70 -1.77 -7.74 1.98
N LEU A 71 -2.32 -6.76 2.69
CA LEU A 71 -2.84 -6.97 4.04
C LEU A 71 -4.07 -7.87 4.04
N ALA A 72 -4.99 -7.68 3.08
CA ALA A 72 -6.15 -8.53 2.89
C ALA A 72 -5.73 -9.98 2.63
N ARG A 73 -4.74 -10.20 1.75
CA ARG A 73 -4.19 -11.55 1.50
C ARG A 73 -3.65 -12.20 2.77
N ARG A 74 -2.83 -11.47 3.55
CA ARG A 74 -2.28 -11.98 4.82
C ARG A 74 -3.37 -12.26 5.86
N ALA A 75 -4.42 -11.45 5.89
CA ALA A 75 -5.56 -11.66 6.79
C ALA A 75 -6.33 -12.92 6.42
N ALA A 76 -6.60 -13.13 5.12
CA ALA A 76 -7.25 -14.33 4.61
C ALA A 76 -6.42 -15.60 4.93
N GLU A 77 -5.10 -15.55 4.71
CA GLU A 77 -4.21 -16.68 5.03
C GLU A 77 -4.21 -17.00 6.53
N ARG A 78 -4.14 -15.99 7.40
CA ARG A 78 -4.22 -16.20 8.86
C ARG A 78 -5.58 -16.75 9.28
N ALA A 79 -6.67 -16.31 8.66
CA ALA A 79 -8.00 -16.86 8.90
C ALA A 79 -8.07 -18.34 8.47
N ALA A 80 -7.54 -18.69 7.30
CA ALA A 80 -7.43 -20.06 6.80
C ALA A 80 -6.64 -20.95 7.77
N ARG A 81 -5.47 -20.50 8.23
CA ARG A 81 -4.67 -21.23 9.23
C ARG A 81 -5.42 -21.44 10.55
N ARG A 82 -6.17 -20.43 11.01
CA ARG A 82 -7.00 -20.57 12.23
C ARG A 82 -8.13 -21.59 12.06
N THR A 83 -8.84 -21.58 10.94
CA THR A 83 -9.89 -22.60 10.71
C THR A 83 -9.31 -24.00 10.59
N SER A 84 -8.15 -24.19 9.94
CA SER A 84 -7.49 -25.50 9.87
C SER A 84 -6.95 -25.98 11.21
N ALA A 85 -6.53 -25.07 12.10
CA ALA A 85 -6.09 -25.44 13.45
C ALA A 85 -7.25 -25.81 14.38
N VAL A 86 -8.41 -25.14 14.25
CA VAL A 86 -9.62 -25.44 15.04
C VAL A 86 -10.32 -26.70 14.53
N ASN A 87 -10.27 -26.94 13.22
CA ASN A 87 -10.87 -28.11 12.59
C ASN A 87 -9.81 -28.89 11.81
N PRO A 88 -8.94 -29.64 12.51
CA PRO A 88 -7.95 -30.46 11.83
C PRO A 88 -8.68 -31.43 10.90
N PRO A 89 -8.26 -31.56 9.62
CA PRO A 89 -8.85 -32.56 8.75
C PRO A 89 -8.72 -33.92 9.42
N ALA A 90 -9.84 -34.65 9.53
CA ALA A 90 -9.85 -36.01 10.03
C ALA A 90 -8.88 -36.83 9.15
N ALA A 91 -7.68 -37.08 9.66
CA ALA A 91 -6.73 -37.96 9.00
C ALA A 91 -7.41 -39.33 8.82
N PRO A 92 -7.19 -40.04 7.68
CA PRO A 92 -7.72 -41.38 7.52
C PRO A 92 -7.19 -42.23 8.68
N ALA A 93 -8.12 -42.80 9.45
CA ALA A 93 -7.85 -43.66 10.58
C ALA A 93 -7.23 -44.98 10.09
N HIS A 94 -5.93 -44.96 9.81
CA HIS A 94 -5.13 -46.17 9.80
C HIS A 94 -4.60 -46.39 11.21
N GLY A 95 -5.27 -47.30 11.91
CA GLY A 95 -5.06 -47.56 13.31
C GLY A 95 -3.61 -47.87 13.63
N THR A 96 -2.98 -47.01 14.42
CA THR A 96 -2.01 -47.39 15.44
C THR A 96 -2.10 -46.39 16.58
N LYS A 97 -2.20 -46.94 17.79
CA LYS A 97 -2.21 -46.33 19.12
C LYS A 97 -1.96 -44.81 19.17
N GLN A 98 -3.00 -44.11 19.64
CA GLN A 98 -3.02 -42.72 20.05
C GLN A 98 -1.90 -42.44 21.07
N ALA A 99 -0.74 -41.99 20.59
CA ALA A 99 0.30 -41.40 21.43
C ALA A 99 -0.19 -40.00 21.83
N ALA A 100 -0.39 -39.81 23.13
CA ALA A 100 -0.59 -38.48 23.71
C ALA A 100 0.48 -37.53 23.15
N VAL A 101 0.04 -36.41 22.60
CA VAL A 101 0.92 -35.33 22.14
C VAL A 101 1.65 -34.79 23.37
N ALA A 102 2.82 -35.35 23.67
CA ALA A 102 3.75 -34.78 24.62
C ALA A 102 4.14 -33.41 24.07
N ALA A 103 3.78 -32.35 24.78
CA ALA A 103 4.27 -31.01 24.47
C ALA A 103 5.79 -31.09 24.28
N PRO A 104 6.37 -30.50 23.22
CA PRO A 104 7.81 -30.50 23.07
C PRO A 104 8.39 -29.83 24.31
N ALA A 105 9.12 -30.61 25.10
CA ALA A 105 9.76 -30.11 26.31
C ALA A 105 10.63 -28.91 25.89
N LEU A 106 10.41 -27.76 26.54
CA LEU A 106 11.20 -26.57 26.26
C LEU A 106 12.69 -26.91 26.40
N PRO A 107 13.54 -26.54 25.42
CA PRO A 107 14.97 -26.80 25.53
C PRO A 107 15.53 -26.11 26.77
N ALA A 108 16.41 -26.79 27.52
CA ALA A 108 16.95 -26.30 28.78
C ALA A 108 17.57 -24.88 28.68
N ALA A 109 18.10 -24.52 27.50
CA ALA A 109 18.60 -23.18 27.21
C ALA A 109 17.52 -22.09 27.31
N ALA A 110 16.28 -22.36 26.88
CA ALA A 110 15.17 -21.42 26.97
C ALA A 110 14.72 -21.21 28.42
N VAL A 111 14.69 -22.27 29.23
CA VAL A 111 14.38 -22.20 30.66
C VAL A 111 15.44 -21.38 31.41
N ALA A 112 16.72 -21.59 31.10
CA ALA A 112 17.83 -20.83 31.68
C ALA A 112 17.78 -19.34 31.29
N ALA A 113 17.40 -19.02 30.05
CA ALA A 113 17.24 -17.63 29.60
C ALA A 113 16.09 -16.92 30.36
N LEU A 114 14.97 -17.60 30.56
CA LEU A 114 13.82 -17.09 31.31
C LEU A 114 14.15 -16.86 32.79
N ALA A 115 14.91 -17.77 33.41
CA ALA A 115 15.38 -17.62 34.79
C ALA A 115 16.29 -16.38 34.98
N ARG A 116 17.24 -16.16 34.05
CA ARG A 116 18.10 -14.96 34.07
C ARG A 116 17.32 -13.68 33.82
N ALA A 117 16.34 -13.71 32.92
CA ALA A 117 15.47 -12.55 32.65
C ALA A 117 14.65 -12.18 33.89
N ARG A 118 14.08 -13.17 34.58
CA ARG A 118 13.33 -12.95 35.83
C ARG A 118 14.21 -12.37 36.93
N ALA A 119 15.43 -12.88 37.12
CA ALA A 119 16.39 -12.34 38.10
C ALA A 119 16.79 -10.88 37.82
N ARG A 120 16.98 -10.51 36.55
CA ARG A 120 17.25 -9.11 36.15
C ARG A 120 16.06 -8.18 36.36
N ALA A 121 14.84 -8.68 36.20
CA ALA A 121 13.62 -7.90 36.41
C ALA A 121 13.39 -7.62 37.90
N SER A 122 13.61 -8.61 38.76
CA SER A 122 13.48 -8.45 40.22
C SER A 122 14.61 -7.63 40.87
N GLY A 123 15.78 -7.54 40.23
CA GLY A 123 16.91 -6.73 40.72
C GLY A 123 16.89 -5.26 40.29
N ARG A 124 16.00 -4.85 39.38
CA ARG A 124 15.93 -3.46 38.86
C ARG A 124 14.93 -2.58 39.62
N THR A 125 14.14 -3.15 40.54
CA THR A 125 13.12 -2.43 41.32
C THR A 125 13.58 -1.98 42.71
N GLY A 126 14.88 -2.01 43.00
CA GLY A 126 15.45 -1.53 44.26
C GLY A 126 16.80 -0.87 44.03
N GLY A 127 16.79 0.41 43.67
CA GLY A 127 17.95 1.28 43.49
C GLY A 127 17.48 2.70 43.22
#